data_AF-F8FJP7-F1
#
_entry.id   AF-F8FJP7-F1
#
_cell.length_a   1.000
_cell.length_b   1.000
_cell.length_c   1.000
_cell.angle_alpha   90.00
_cell.angle_beta   90.00
_cell.angle_gamma   90.00
#
_symmetry.space_group_name_H-M   'P 1'
#
loop_
_entity.id
_entity.type
_entity.pdbx_description
1 polymer ?
#
loop_
_entity_poly.entity_id
_entity_poly.type
_entity_poly.pdbx_seq_one_letter_code
_entity_poly.pdbx_strand_id
1 'polypeptide(L)'
;MKNKWIGMLGLFLIGTASIGLIVLLYEPPKSVDEGQELITESFTPPKKQIPEEILKLPKGTNTTTEKNSGNIETATVISGADKGLDMNLLNFLAPANNEQEVHLENSAYVVNKQAKNENGTLEVKQIIGDNNMIYLLIDFTAVEGTLLNAKQYRFTTDFSLDTEGPYSAGYNYILLNDGNHNDNKISLMMSISTTDRAIAGSSVTLLVSDLEAADVYPDKFETIVSGSWETQFKLDYKDISTTYQLQQDMTLYNYAATLSSISISPFSVTLKVESAHTQEIDEEARRSSKEIGPNKYADYYPITLHYKGGRSETTSVFKGFVQADHLSDTTTIVKPFVPIINEKEIKLIEFFNTVIALD
;
A
#
# COMPACT_ATOMS: atom_id res chain seq x y z
N MET A 1 -44.20 2.65 16.50
CA MET A 1 -44.73 4.03 16.52
C MET A 1 -43.54 4.97 16.63
N LYS A 2 -43.19 5.89 15.73
CA LYS A 2 -43.79 6.44 14.51
C LYS A 2 -42.66 6.60 13.47
N ASN A 3 -42.91 6.15 12.25
CA ASN A 3 -42.11 6.52 11.08
C ASN A 3 -42.31 8.02 10.79
N LYS A 4 -41.25 8.71 10.35
CA LYS A 4 -41.38 9.96 9.60
C LYS A 4 -40.58 9.86 8.31
N TRP A 5 -41.32 9.67 7.23
CA TRP A 5 -40.94 9.94 5.85
C TRP A 5 -41.07 11.44 5.57
N ILE A 6 -40.07 12.02 4.90
CA ILE A 6 -40.10 13.26 4.11
C ILE A 6 -39.01 13.02 3.04
N GLY A 7 -39.15 13.15 1.73
CA GLY A 7 -40.19 13.59 0.82
C GLY A 7 -39.49 13.73 -0.54
N MET A 8 -39.99 13.04 -1.56
CA MET A 8 -39.42 12.98 -2.91
C MET A 8 -39.95 14.14 -3.76
N LEU A 9 -39.07 14.86 -4.47
CA LEU A 9 -39.44 15.73 -5.60
C LEU A 9 -38.56 15.35 -6.79
N GLY A 10 -39.20 14.95 -7.89
CA GLY A 10 -38.53 14.51 -9.12
C GLY A 10 -38.34 15.61 -10.15
N LEU A 11 -37.43 15.36 -11.10
CA LEU A 11 -37.49 15.91 -12.45
C LEU A 11 -36.88 14.92 -13.46
N PHE A 12 -37.39 14.98 -14.70
CA PHE A 12 -37.32 14.00 -15.79
C PHE A 12 -35.96 13.89 -16.52
N LEU A 13 -35.83 12.76 -17.23
CA LEU A 13 -34.75 12.23 -18.09
C LEU A 13 -34.07 13.24 -19.05
N ILE A 14 -32.78 13.00 -19.35
CA ILE A 14 -32.25 12.48 -20.64
C ILE A 14 -30.81 11.95 -20.44
N GLY A 15 -30.58 10.67 -20.79
CA GLY A 15 -29.37 10.15 -21.44
C GLY A 15 -28.02 10.18 -20.71
N THR A 16 -27.74 9.14 -19.92
CA THR A 16 -26.51 8.30 -19.87
C THR A 16 -26.46 7.64 -18.48
N ALA A 17 -26.37 6.32 -18.44
CA ALA A 17 -26.37 5.55 -17.20
C ALA A 17 -25.07 5.80 -16.42
N SER A 18 -25.13 6.66 -15.41
CA SER A 18 -24.10 6.76 -14.38
C SER A 18 -24.51 5.87 -13.21
N ILE A 19 -23.72 4.83 -12.93
CA ILE A 19 -23.89 3.99 -11.74
C ILE A 19 -23.32 4.79 -10.57
N GLY A 20 -24.20 5.26 -9.68
CA GLY A 20 -23.82 6.02 -8.49
C GLY A 20 -23.21 5.13 -7.43
N LEU A 21 -21.94 5.38 -7.11
CA LEU A 21 -21.27 4.88 -5.91
C LEU A 21 -21.81 5.67 -4.69
N ILE A 22 -22.45 4.98 -3.75
CA ILE A 22 -22.84 5.57 -2.47
C ILE A 22 -21.64 5.47 -1.51
N VAL A 23 -20.93 6.57 -1.33
CA VAL A 23 -19.99 6.75 -0.22
C VAL A 23 -20.76 7.39 0.93
N LEU A 24 -21.09 6.63 1.97
CA LEU A 24 -21.67 7.18 3.20
C LEU A 24 -20.54 7.57 4.15
N LEU A 25 -20.33 8.88 4.32
CA LEU A 25 -19.48 9.45 5.37
C LEU A 25 -20.11 9.14 6.74
N TYR A 26 -19.35 8.49 7.61
CA TYR A 26 -19.75 8.15 8.98
C TYR A 26 -19.29 9.23 9.96
N GLU A 27 -20.23 9.82 10.71
CA GLU A 27 -19.92 10.63 11.90
C GLU A 27 -19.86 9.72 13.14
N PRO A 28 -18.75 9.72 13.91
CA PRO A 28 -18.65 8.89 15.11
C PRO A 28 -19.51 9.42 16.27
N PRO A 29 -20.04 8.53 17.13
CA PRO A 29 -20.80 8.91 18.32
C PRO A 29 -19.91 9.53 19.40
N LYS A 30 -20.47 10.50 20.12
CA LYS A 30 -19.80 11.27 21.19
C LYS A 30 -19.28 10.35 22.31
N SER A 31 -17.99 10.48 22.62
CA SER A 31 -17.32 9.77 23.72
C SER A 31 -17.83 10.24 25.09
N VAL A 32 -17.90 9.30 26.03
CA VAL A 32 -18.05 9.56 27.47
C VAL A 32 -16.66 9.45 28.08
N ASP A 33 -16.28 10.47 28.85
CA ASP A 33 -15.09 10.57 29.68
C ASP A 33 -14.98 9.39 30.66
N GLU A 34 -13.80 8.78 30.76
CA GLU A 34 -13.13 8.53 32.04
C GLU A 34 -11.71 7.97 31.80
N GLY A 35 -10.73 8.63 32.42
CA GLY A 35 -9.32 8.36 32.23
C GLY A 35 -8.84 7.11 32.97
N GLN A 36 -7.93 6.38 32.33
CA GLN A 36 -6.90 5.60 33.03
C GLN A 36 -5.58 5.68 32.25
N GLU A 37 -4.54 6.00 33.02
CA GLU A 37 -3.15 6.15 32.64
C GLU A 37 -2.49 4.76 32.52
N LEU A 38 -1.95 4.40 31.35
CA LEU A 38 -1.19 3.15 31.19
C LEU A 38 0.03 3.29 30.26
N ILE A 39 1.19 3.40 30.92
CA ILE A 39 2.48 2.70 30.71
C ILE A 39 2.86 2.34 29.26
N THR A 40 3.80 3.10 28.71
CA THR A 40 4.52 2.80 27.46
C THR A 40 5.68 1.84 27.72
N GLU A 41 5.60 0.60 27.23
CA GLU A 41 6.79 -0.25 27.06
C GLU A 41 7.34 -0.06 25.63
N SER A 42 8.53 0.54 25.54
CA SER A 42 9.28 0.72 24.30
C SER A 42 9.92 -0.59 23.86
N PHE A 43 9.54 -1.10 22.68
CA PHE A 43 10.25 -2.18 22.02
C PHE A 43 11.48 -1.63 21.28
N THR A 44 12.67 -1.99 21.74
CA THR A 44 13.95 -1.64 21.09
C THR A 44 14.45 -2.86 20.32
N PRO A 45 14.50 -2.84 18.97
CA PRO A 45 15.07 -3.95 18.22
C PRO A 45 16.60 -4.02 18.40
N PRO A 46 17.20 -5.22 18.34
CA PRO A 46 18.63 -5.41 18.58
C PRO A 46 19.48 -4.78 17.45
N LYS A 47 20.49 -4.00 17.84
CA LYS A 47 21.51 -3.46 16.93
C LYS A 47 22.32 -4.59 16.32
N LYS A 48 22.28 -4.74 14.99
CA LYS A 48 23.18 -5.61 14.23
C LYS A 48 24.56 -4.95 14.19
N GLN A 49 25.55 -5.53 14.88
CA GLN A 49 26.96 -5.13 14.76
C GLN A 49 27.47 -5.58 13.37
N ILE A 50 27.94 -4.62 12.57
CA ILE A 50 28.67 -4.88 11.33
C ILE A 50 30.15 -5.08 11.71
N PRO A 51 30.82 -6.18 11.33
CA PRO A 51 32.24 -6.35 11.57
C PRO A 51 33.08 -5.36 10.75
N GLU A 52 33.98 -4.63 11.41
CA GLU A 52 34.99 -3.77 10.80
C GLU A 52 36.06 -4.61 10.09
N GLU A 53 35.80 -5.13 8.89
CA GLU A 53 36.87 -5.68 8.07
C GLU A 53 36.62 -5.60 6.55
N ILE A 54 36.20 -4.44 6.03
CA ILE A 54 36.36 -4.12 4.60
C ILE A 54 36.71 -2.63 4.46
N LEU A 55 37.93 -2.24 4.83
CA LEU A 55 38.46 -0.92 4.48
C LEU A 55 39.96 -0.98 4.18
N LYS A 56 40.33 -1.80 3.18
CA LYS A 56 41.65 -1.73 2.54
C LYS A 56 41.56 -2.07 1.05
N LEU A 57 41.54 -1.04 0.20
CA LEU A 57 41.99 -1.13 -1.20
C LEU A 57 42.99 0.00 -1.47
N PRO A 58 43.97 -0.20 -2.38
CA PRO A 58 45.30 0.37 -2.28
C PRO A 58 45.47 1.69 -3.06
N LYS A 59 46.46 2.49 -2.61
CA LYS A 59 46.98 3.67 -3.32
C LYS A 59 47.83 3.27 -4.53
N GLY A 60 47.63 3.94 -5.67
CA GLY A 60 48.58 4.03 -6.80
C GLY A 60 48.05 5.04 -7.84
N THR A 61 48.57 6.26 -7.91
CA THR A 61 49.70 6.82 -8.71
C THR A 61 49.26 7.52 -10.00
N ASN A 62 49.72 8.78 -10.13
CA ASN A 62 49.41 9.79 -11.15
C ASN A 62 50.19 9.62 -12.48
N THR A 63 49.76 10.46 -13.46
CA THR A 63 50.36 10.91 -14.75
C THR A 63 49.76 10.22 -15.98
N THR A 64 49.32 10.88 -17.08
CA THR A 64 49.82 12.08 -17.79
C THR A 64 48.71 12.79 -18.59
N THR A 65 48.87 14.09 -18.81
CA THR A 65 48.11 14.99 -19.70
C THR A 65 48.10 14.60 -21.18
N GLU A 66 46.95 14.73 -21.85
CA GLU A 66 46.91 15.08 -23.28
C GLU A 66 45.66 15.93 -23.58
N LYS A 67 45.88 17.11 -24.19
CA LYS A 67 44.86 17.96 -24.79
C LYS A 67 44.44 17.34 -26.12
N ASN A 68 43.14 17.18 -26.37
CA ASN A 68 42.66 17.38 -27.73
C ASN A 68 41.24 17.94 -27.78
N SER A 69 41.07 18.79 -28.78
CA SER A 69 39.95 19.70 -29.03
C SER A 69 38.82 19.01 -29.80
N GLY A 70 37.58 19.40 -29.50
CA GLY A 70 36.49 19.40 -30.49
C GLY A 70 35.58 18.18 -30.47
N ASN A 71 34.46 18.30 -29.76
CA ASN A 71 33.09 18.08 -30.25
C ASN A 71 32.15 18.10 -29.04
N ILE A 72 31.17 19.00 -29.06
CA ILE A 72 30.05 18.97 -28.11
C ILE A 72 29.12 17.88 -28.62
N GLU A 73 29.43 16.64 -28.25
CA GLU A 73 28.44 15.58 -28.21
C GLU A 73 27.67 15.76 -26.90
N THR A 74 26.36 15.97 -27.01
CA THR A 74 25.43 15.82 -25.89
C THR A 74 25.53 14.38 -25.40
N ALA A 75 26.46 14.14 -24.48
CA ALA A 75 26.52 12.93 -23.70
C ALA A 75 25.23 12.87 -22.89
N THR A 76 24.26 12.14 -23.42
CA THR A 76 23.25 11.51 -22.58
C THR A 76 24.05 10.57 -21.68
N VAL A 77 24.40 11.05 -20.50
CA VAL A 77 24.82 10.19 -19.42
C VAL A 77 23.56 9.40 -19.07
N ILE A 78 23.37 8.26 -19.75
CA ILE A 78 22.65 7.16 -19.14
C ILE A 78 23.61 6.66 -18.06
N SER A 79 23.69 7.39 -16.94
CA SER A 79 24.16 6.80 -15.70
C SER A 79 23.25 5.59 -15.52
N GLY A 80 23.81 4.39 -15.43
CA GLY A 80 23.03 3.25 -15.02
C GLY A 80 22.30 3.66 -13.75
N ALA A 81 21.00 3.89 -13.87
CA ALA A 81 20.14 4.14 -12.72
C ALA A 81 20.38 2.92 -11.83
N ASP A 82 20.82 3.18 -10.59
CA ASP A 82 21.14 2.17 -9.60
C ASP A 82 20.11 1.05 -9.69
N LYS A 83 20.54 -0.15 -10.06
CA LYS A 83 19.67 -1.34 -10.20
C LYS A 83 19.22 -1.88 -8.84
N GLY A 84 19.08 -1.00 -7.86
CA GLY A 84 18.76 -1.32 -6.49
C GLY A 84 17.45 -0.68 -6.05
N LEU A 85 16.85 -1.25 -5.02
CA LEU A 85 15.80 -0.57 -4.29
C LEU A 85 16.36 0.66 -3.60
N ASP A 86 15.61 1.75 -3.62
CA ASP A 86 15.88 2.90 -2.78
C ASP A 86 15.94 2.44 -1.31
N MET A 87 16.90 2.96 -0.54
CA MET A 87 17.10 2.53 0.85
C MET A 87 15.87 2.76 1.73
N ASN A 88 15.08 3.80 1.49
CA ASN A 88 13.84 4.03 2.24
C ASN A 88 12.79 2.97 1.89
N LEU A 89 12.70 2.57 0.62
CA LEU A 89 11.84 1.47 0.19
C LEU A 89 12.33 0.12 0.77
N LEU A 90 13.62 -0.16 0.72
CA LEU A 90 14.21 -1.38 1.27
C LEU A 90 13.95 -1.50 2.78
N ASN A 91 14.18 -0.41 3.53
CA ASN A 91 13.92 -0.36 4.96
C ASN A 91 12.44 -0.53 5.30
N PHE A 92 11.55 0.01 4.48
CA PHE A 92 10.11 -0.13 4.65
C PHE A 92 9.64 -1.58 4.42
N LEU A 93 10.08 -2.21 3.33
CA LEU A 93 9.69 -3.57 2.98
C LEU A 93 10.32 -4.60 3.93
N ALA A 94 11.56 -4.37 4.36
CA ALA A 94 12.32 -5.23 5.26
C ALA A 94 12.39 -6.70 4.80
N PRO A 95 13.03 -7.00 3.64
CA PRO A 95 13.17 -8.36 3.14
C PRO A 95 13.90 -9.27 4.14
N ALA A 96 13.52 -10.53 4.18
CA ALA A 96 14.04 -11.52 5.11
C ALA A 96 15.51 -11.89 4.81
N ASN A 97 15.94 -11.80 3.56
CA ASN A 97 17.29 -12.17 3.12
C ASN A 97 17.65 -11.53 1.76
N ASN A 98 18.92 -11.63 1.37
CA ASN A 98 19.45 -11.05 0.13
C ASN A 98 18.81 -11.65 -1.15
N GLU A 99 18.39 -12.92 -1.13
CA GLU A 99 17.72 -13.51 -2.30
C GLU A 99 16.36 -12.84 -2.54
N GLN A 100 15.62 -12.57 -1.47
CA GLN A 100 14.37 -11.83 -1.54
C GLN A 100 14.61 -10.37 -1.98
N GLU A 101 15.65 -9.71 -1.47
CA GLU A 101 16.02 -8.36 -1.91
C GLU A 101 16.27 -8.29 -3.42
N VAL A 102 17.10 -9.18 -3.97
CA VAL A 102 17.36 -9.26 -5.42
C VAL A 102 16.08 -9.58 -6.19
N HIS A 103 15.18 -10.41 -5.63
CA HIS A 103 13.90 -10.69 -6.27
C HIS A 103 13.03 -9.42 -6.38
N LEU A 104 12.97 -8.62 -5.30
CA LEU A 104 12.23 -7.36 -5.27
C LEU A 104 12.83 -6.31 -6.19
N GLU A 105 14.16 -6.18 -6.25
CA GLU A 105 14.86 -5.28 -7.18
C GLU A 105 14.45 -5.53 -8.64
N ASN A 106 14.34 -6.79 -9.03
CA ASN A 106 13.91 -7.19 -10.37
C ASN A 106 12.41 -6.95 -10.64
N SER A 107 11.63 -6.64 -9.60
CA SER A 107 10.20 -6.34 -9.69
C SER A 107 9.88 -4.85 -9.64
N ALA A 108 10.75 -4.06 -9.01
CA ALA A 108 10.58 -2.63 -8.88
C ALA A 108 10.84 -1.89 -10.20
N TYR A 109 10.23 -0.72 -10.32
CA TYR A 109 10.44 0.18 -11.44
C TYR A 109 10.81 1.57 -10.95
N VAL A 110 11.83 2.16 -11.58
CA VAL A 110 12.29 3.52 -11.31
C VAL A 110 11.45 4.49 -12.15
N VAL A 111 10.70 5.36 -11.47
CA VAL A 111 9.83 6.36 -12.10
C VAL A 111 10.56 7.68 -12.30
N ASN A 112 11.15 8.23 -11.24
CA ASN A 112 11.84 9.52 -11.20
C ASN A 112 11.10 10.65 -11.94
N LYS A 113 9.82 10.82 -11.60
CA LYS A 113 8.99 11.91 -12.12
C LYS A 113 8.75 12.95 -11.06
N GLN A 114 8.83 14.21 -11.46
CA GLN A 114 8.64 15.34 -10.55
C GLN A 114 7.49 16.23 -11.02
N ALA A 115 6.81 16.82 -10.05
CA ALA A 115 5.86 17.90 -10.22
C ALA A 115 6.25 19.03 -9.26
N LYS A 116 6.29 20.27 -9.75
CA LYS A 116 6.79 21.41 -8.97
C LYS A 116 5.90 22.63 -9.16
N ASN A 117 5.64 23.35 -8.07
CA ASN A 117 4.99 24.66 -8.05
C ASN A 117 5.74 25.59 -7.07
N GLU A 118 5.20 26.77 -6.77
CA GLU A 118 5.81 27.70 -5.80
C GLU A 118 5.88 27.17 -4.36
N ASN A 119 5.06 26.18 -3.99
CA ASN A 119 4.90 25.69 -2.61
C ASN A 119 5.71 24.42 -2.32
N GLY A 120 6.21 23.74 -3.35
CA GLY A 120 7.06 22.56 -3.16
C GLY A 120 7.25 21.72 -4.42
N THR A 121 8.00 20.64 -4.25
CA THR A 121 8.29 19.63 -5.26
C THR A 121 7.85 18.26 -4.77
N LEU A 122 7.02 17.59 -5.56
CA LEU A 122 6.68 16.18 -5.41
C LEU A 122 7.56 15.37 -6.35
N GLU A 123 8.16 14.28 -5.86
CA GLU A 123 8.93 13.34 -6.65
C GLU A 123 8.44 11.91 -6.43
N VAL A 124 7.95 11.26 -7.48
CA VAL A 124 7.65 9.82 -7.48
C VAL A 124 8.91 9.09 -7.93
N LYS A 125 9.54 8.36 -6.99
CA LYS A 125 10.88 7.77 -7.18
C LYS A 125 10.82 6.36 -7.73
N GLN A 126 10.13 5.47 -7.02
CA GLN A 126 10.07 4.05 -7.34
C GLN A 126 8.68 3.50 -7.07
N ILE A 127 8.35 2.44 -7.81
CA ILE A 127 7.12 1.68 -7.65
C ILE A 127 7.45 0.20 -7.56
N ILE A 128 6.68 -0.52 -6.75
CA ILE A 128 6.78 -1.96 -6.58
C ILE A 128 5.43 -2.51 -6.11
N GLY A 129 5.10 -3.75 -6.43
CA GLY A 129 3.82 -4.32 -6.01
C GLY A 129 3.47 -5.61 -6.72
N ASP A 130 2.24 -6.03 -6.50
CA ASP A 130 1.55 -7.11 -7.20
C ASP A 130 0.26 -6.59 -7.86
N ASN A 131 -0.64 -7.49 -8.27
CA ASN A 131 -1.91 -7.09 -8.90
C ASN A 131 -2.88 -6.34 -7.98
N ASN A 132 -2.78 -6.52 -6.66
CA ASN A 132 -3.75 -6.04 -5.69
C ASN A 132 -3.15 -5.06 -4.66
N MET A 133 -1.83 -5.00 -4.53
CA MET A 133 -1.13 -4.15 -3.58
C MET A 133 0.10 -3.51 -4.23
N ILE A 134 0.12 -2.18 -4.25
CA ILE A 134 1.16 -1.40 -4.92
C ILE A 134 1.69 -0.36 -3.94
N TYR A 135 2.99 -0.14 -4.00
CA TYR A 135 3.73 0.79 -3.17
C TYR A 135 4.44 1.81 -4.06
N LEU A 136 4.20 3.09 -3.82
CA LEU A 136 4.87 4.21 -4.48
C LEU A 136 5.72 4.92 -3.45
N LEU A 137 7.02 4.97 -3.68
CA LEU A 137 7.93 5.83 -2.92
C LEU A 137 7.83 7.25 -3.45
N ILE A 138 7.42 8.17 -2.59
CA ILE A 138 7.21 9.58 -2.91
C ILE A 138 8.08 10.42 -1.97
N ASP A 139 8.90 11.30 -2.52
CA ASP A 139 9.54 12.37 -1.76
C ASP A 139 8.75 13.67 -1.95
N PHE A 140 8.61 14.45 -0.90
CA PHE A 140 8.10 15.81 -0.98
C PHE A 140 9.10 16.78 -0.36
N THR A 141 9.34 17.91 -1.02
CA THR A 141 10.20 18.99 -0.53
C THR A 141 9.42 20.30 -0.59
N ALA A 142 9.08 20.83 0.58
CA ALA A 142 8.43 22.14 0.74
C ALA A 142 9.42 23.29 0.49
N VAL A 143 8.93 24.54 0.45
CA VAL A 143 9.79 25.73 0.41
C VAL A 143 10.73 25.75 1.61
N GLU A 144 11.97 26.21 1.40
CA GLU A 144 12.98 26.30 2.45
C GLU A 144 12.48 27.12 3.66
N GLY A 145 12.78 26.63 4.86
CA GLY A 145 12.27 27.17 6.11
C GLY A 145 10.92 26.57 6.58
N THR A 146 10.25 25.77 5.74
CA THR A 146 9.09 24.97 6.19
C THR A 146 9.59 23.80 7.02
N LEU A 147 9.07 23.62 8.23
CA LEU A 147 9.44 22.50 9.09
C LEU A 147 8.42 21.36 8.93
N LEU A 148 8.88 20.20 8.49
CA LEU A 148 8.05 19.00 8.31
C LEU A 148 8.39 17.93 9.37
N ASN A 149 7.92 18.13 10.60
CA ASN A 149 8.25 17.28 11.76
C ASN A 149 7.05 16.61 12.45
N ALA A 150 5.87 16.60 11.82
CA ALA A 150 4.69 15.94 12.35
C ALA A 150 4.83 14.41 12.26
N LYS A 151 4.03 13.68 13.05
CA LYS A 151 4.09 12.21 13.09
C LYS A 151 3.45 11.54 11.89
N GLN A 152 2.52 12.23 11.23
CA GLN A 152 1.77 11.71 10.11
C GLN A 152 1.62 12.78 9.04
N TYR A 153 1.69 12.33 7.79
CA TYR A 153 1.48 13.15 6.61
C TYR A 153 0.65 12.39 5.59
N ARG A 154 -0.19 13.13 4.88
CA ARG A 154 -0.92 12.63 3.71
C ARG A 154 -1.21 13.76 2.74
N PHE A 155 -1.59 13.39 1.53
CA PHE A 155 -2.22 14.30 0.59
C PHE A 155 -3.70 13.96 0.43
N THR A 156 -4.47 14.94 -0.04
CA THR A 156 -5.71 14.65 -0.75
C THR A 156 -5.34 14.13 -2.14
N THR A 157 -5.85 12.95 -2.51
CA THR A 157 -5.33 12.19 -3.66
C THR A 157 -6.41 11.85 -4.65
N ASP A 158 -6.13 12.14 -5.92
CA ASP A 158 -6.80 11.58 -7.08
C ASP A 158 -5.78 10.76 -7.87
N PHE A 159 -6.09 9.48 -8.05
CA PHE A 159 -5.28 8.52 -8.78
C PHE A 159 -6.11 7.92 -9.89
N SER A 160 -5.84 8.36 -11.10
CA SER A 160 -6.62 8.04 -12.28
C SER A 160 -5.83 7.14 -13.23
N LEU A 161 -6.45 6.05 -13.67
CA LEU A 161 -5.91 5.15 -14.69
C LEU A 161 -6.32 5.65 -16.07
N ASP A 162 -5.40 5.68 -17.02
CA ASP A 162 -5.66 6.06 -18.42
C ASP A 162 -6.31 4.89 -19.20
N THR A 163 -7.27 4.21 -18.58
CA THR A 163 -7.94 3.05 -19.16
C THR A 163 -9.44 3.09 -18.87
N GLU A 164 -10.25 2.68 -19.83
CA GLU A 164 -11.70 2.61 -19.65
C GLU A 164 -12.11 1.53 -18.64
N GLY A 165 -13.22 1.77 -17.94
CA GLY A 165 -13.86 0.84 -17.01
C GLY A 165 -13.84 1.31 -15.55
N PRO A 166 -14.80 0.87 -14.72
CA PRO A 166 -14.78 1.16 -13.30
C PRO A 166 -13.58 0.49 -12.63
N TYR A 167 -13.00 1.19 -11.67
CA TYR A 167 -11.93 0.70 -10.82
C TYR A 167 -12.16 1.24 -9.41
N SER A 168 -11.89 0.39 -8.42
CA SER A 168 -11.94 0.75 -7.01
C SER A 168 -10.55 0.61 -6.43
N ALA A 169 -10.11 1.63 -5.69
CA ALA A 169 -8.91 1.53 -4.88
C ALA A 169 -9.00 2.29 -3.58
N GLY A 170 -8.33 1.71 -2.58
CA GLY A 170 -7.97 2.39 -1.35
C GLY A 170 -6.54 2.90 -1.42
N TYR A 171 -6.28 4.06 -0.80
CA TYR A 171 -4.94 4.63 -0.68
C TYR A 171 -4.63 4.95 0.78
N ASN A 172 -3.37 4.77 1.17
CA ASN A 172 -2.88 5.18 2.48
C ASN A 172 -1.45 5.68 2.39
N TYR A 173 -1.06 6.56 3.32
CA TYR A 173 0.28 7.14 3.41
C TYR A 173 0.97 6.69 4.69
N ILE A 174 2.26 6.37 4.59
CA ILE A 174 3.12 6.07 5.72
C ILE A 174 4.36 6.96 5.62
N LEU A 175 4.61 7.78 6.64
CA LEU A 175 5.84 8.54 6.77
C LEU A 175 7.02 7.59 6.98
N LEU A 176 8.06 7.75 6.17
CA LEU A 176 9.30 7.01 6.26
C LEU A 176 10.36 7.85 6.98
N ASN A 177 11.34 7.18 7.58
CA ASN A 177 12.51 7.85 8.11
C ASN A 177 13.48 8.17 6.97
N ASP A 178 13.65 9.44 6.65
CA ASP A 178 14.57 9.94 5.62
C ASP A 178 15.91 10.44 6.18
N GLY A 179 16.15 10.26 7.48
CA GLY A 179 17.38 10.63 8.17
C GLY A 179 17.36 12.02 8.82
N ASN A 180 16.39 12.89 8.52
CA ASN A 180 16.30 14.21 9.13
C ASN A 180 14.86 14.70 9.34
N HIS A 181 14.30 14.42 10.51
CA HIS A 181 12.95 14.84 10.90
C HIS A 181 12.76 16.35 11.13
N ASN A 182 13.79 17.20 10.92
CA ASN A 182 13.71 18.64 11.15
C ASN A 182 14.16 19.46 9.92
N ASP A 183 13.76 19.05 8.73
CA ASP A 183 13.91 19.86 7.54
C ASP A 183 12.59 20.03 6.78
N ASN A 184 12.69 20.54 5.56
CA ASN A 184 11.57 20.79 4.65
C ASN A 184 11.31 19.60 3.71
N LYS A 185 11.83 18.41 4.01
CA LYS A 185 11.70 17.21 3.20
C LYS A 185 11.07 16.08 4.00
N ILE A 186 10.26 15.27 3.32
CA ILE A 186 9.73 14.01 3.83
C ILE A 186 9.76 12.95 2.73
N SER A 187 9.94 11.70 3.14
CA SER A 187 9.67 10.52 2.29
C SER A 187 8.40 9.81 2.76
N LEU A 188 7.50 9.50 1.84
CA LEU A 188 6.25 8.82 2.07
C LEU A 188 6.17 7.54 1.26
N MET A 189 5.61 6.50 1.87
CA MET A 189 5.11 5.34 1.15
C MET A 189 3.62 5.49 0.92
N MET A 190 3.21 5.62 -0.33
CA MET A 190 1.80 5.55 -0.71
C MET A 190 1.47 4.10 -1.08
N SER A 191 0.57 3.48 -0.32
CA SER A 191 0.05 2.16 -0.63
C SER A 191 -1.27 2.27 -1.39
N ILE A 192 -1.43 1.46 -2.43
CA ILE A 192 -2.64 1.35 -3.24
C ILE A 192 -3.14 -0.09 -3.18
N SER A 193 -4.40 -0.28 -2.77
CA SER A 193 -5.05 -1.60 -2.79
C SER A 193 -6.15 -1.67 -3.84
N THR A 194 -6.20 -2.75 -4.61
CA THR A 194 -7.12 -2.97 -5.72
C THR A 194 -7.68 -4.39 -5.69
N THR A 195 -8.80 -4.66 -6.33
CA THR A 195 -9.52 -5.96 -6.25
C THR A 195 -9.80 -6.62 -7.59
N ASP A 196 -10.18 -5.82 -8.60
CA ASP A 196 -10.87 -6.37 -9.76
C ASP A 196 -10.09 -6.27 -11.06
N ARG A 197 -8.90 -5.68 -11.03
CA ARG A 197 -8.12 -5.41 -12.25
C ARG A 197 -6.63 -5.40 -11.99
N ALA A 198 -5.89 -6.14 -12.82
CA ALA A 198 -4.44 -5.98 -12.93
C ALA A 198 -4.14 -4.63 -13.59
N ILE A 199 -3.38 -3.79 -12.90
CA ILE A 199 -3.04 -2.43 -13.36
C ILE A 199 -1.56 -2.25 -13.67
N ALA A 200 -0.74 -3.28 -13.49
CA ALA A 200 0.64 -3.30 -13.95
C ALA A 200 0.74 -2.95 -15.45
N GLY A 201 1.69 -2.09 -15.80
CA GLY A 201 1.91 -1.53 -17.13
C GLY A 201 0.94 -0.41 -17.56
N SER A 202 -0.06 -0.08 -16.74
CA SER A 202 -1.01 0.99 -17.06
C SER A 202 -0.37 2.37 -16.91
N SER A 203 -0.74 3.31 -17.78
CA SER A 203 -0.45 4.72 -17.56
C SER A 203 -1.40 5.27 -16.51
N VAL A 204 -0.88 6.12 -15.63
CA VAL A 204 -1.61 6.76 -14.55
C VAL A 204 -1.32 8.25 -14.49
N THR A 205 -2.34 9.00 -14.10
CA THR A 205 -2.22 10.38 -13.64
C THR A 205 -2.40 10.39 -12.12
N LEU A 206 -1.36 10.80 -11.40
CA LEU A 206 -1.42 11.07 -9.96
C LEU A 206 -1.54 12.58 -9.76
N LEU A 207 -2.68 12.99 -9.22
CA LEU A 207 -2.94 14.34 -8.78
C LEU A 207 -3.05 14.34 -7.25
N VAL A 208 -2.09 14.98 -6.58
CA VAL A 208 -2.15 15.20 -5.15
C VAL A 208 -2.32 16.68 -4.86
N SER A 209 -3.13 16.98 -3.85
CA SER A 209 -3.40 18.34 -3.39
C SER A 209 -3.29 18.40 -1.89
N ASP A 210 -2.84 19.56 -1.40
CA ASP A 210 -2.70 19.93 0.00
C ASP A 210 -1.98 18.87 0.87
N LEU A 211 -0.72 19.16 1.23
CA LEU A 211 -0.04 18.34 2.23
C LEU A 211 -0.66 18.60 3.59
N GLU A 212 -1.19 17.55 4.21
CA GLU A 212 -1.81 17.59 5.53
C GLU A 212 -0.96 16.86 6.57
N ALA A 213 -1.03 17.33 7.82
CA ALA A 213 -0.28 16.78 8.94
C ALA A 213 -1.18 16.42 10.14
N ALA A 214 -0.76 15.45 10.94
CA ALA A 214 -1.34 15.14 12.24
C ALA A 214 -0.28 14.64 13.25
N ASP A 215 -0.42 15.01 14.52
CA ASP A 215 0.56 14.70 15.58
C ASP A 215 0.30 13.38 16.31
N VAL A 216 -0.95 12.92 16.39
CA VAL A 216 -1.34 11.64 16.99
C VAL A 216 -2.47 11.03 16.18
N TYR A 217 -2.54 9.70 16.13
CA TYR A 217 -3.71 9.02 15.58
C TYR A 217 -4.75 8.79 16.69
N PRO A 218 -6.04 9.11 16.51
CA PRO A 218 -6.71 9.51 15.28
C PRO A 218 -7.08 11.02 15.24
N ASP A 219 -6.11 11.91 15.37
CA ASP A 219 -6.35 13.36 15.30
C ASP A 219 -6.77 13.80 13.90
N LYS A 220 -7.27 15.04 13.86
CA LYS A 220 -7.69 15.71 12.64
C LYS A 220 -6.47 16.16 11.84
N PHE A 221 -6.41 15.75 10.59
CA PHE A 221 -5.43 16.27 9.63
C PHE A 221 -5.70 17.76 9.33
N GLU A 222 -4.64 18.54 9.30
CA GLU A 222 -4.67 19.96 8.93
C GLU A 222 -3.71 20.23 7.78
N THR A 223 -4.13 21.04 6.81
CA THR A 223 -3.28 21.46 5.70
C THR A 223 -2.13 22.32 6.20
N ILE A 224 -0.90 21.87 5.94
CA ILE A 224 0.33 22.60 6.30
C ILE A 224 1.03 23.21 5.08
N VAL A 225 0.85 22.61 3.90
CA VAL A 225 1.34 23.17 2.63
C VAL A 225 0.23 23.04 1.60
N SER A 226 -0.39 24.16 1.25
CA SER A 226 -1.42 24.19 0.21
C SER A 226 -0.82 24.09 -1.18
N GLY A 227 -1.54 23.47 -2.10
CA GLY A 227 -1.10 23.38 -3.49
C GLY A 227 -1.61 22.14 -4.21
N SER A 228 -1.20 22.01 -5.45
CA SER A 228 -1.53 20.86 -6.29
C SER A 228 -0.33 20.45 -7.13
N TRP A 229 -0.11 19.14 -7.22
CA TRP A 229 0.99 18.52 -7.94
C TRP A 229 0.44 17.36 -8.78
N GLU A 230 0.56 17.49 -10.09
CA GLU A 230 0.13 16.48 -11.05
C GLU A 230 1.34 15.85 -11.73
N THR A 231 1.35 14.53 -11.81
CA THR A 231 2.38 13.80 -12.56
C THR A 231 1.78 12.60 -13.28
N GLN A 232 2.37 12.26 -14.43
CA GLN A 232 1.99 11.13 -15.25
C GLN A 232 3.15 10.15 -15.39
N PHE A 233 2.88 8.88 -15.15
CA PHE A 233 3.87 7.81 -15.24
C PHE A 233 3.20 6.47 -15.53
N LYS A 234 4.01 5.44 -15.76
CA LYS A 234 3.54 4.08 -15.94
C LYS A 234 3.74 3.24 -14.69
N LEU A 235 2.79 2.37 -14.43
CA LEU A 235 2.88 1.33 -13.41
C LEU A 235 3.72 0.13 -13.90
N ASP A 236 4.90 0.37 -14.46
CA ASP A 236 5.77 -0.65 -15.09
C ASP A 236 6.51 -1.56 -14.09
N TYR A 237 5.98 -1.72 -12.87
CA TYR A 237 6.45 -2.76 -11.95
C TYR A 237 6.06 -4.14 -12.48
N LYS A 238 6.81 -5.17 -12.08
CA LYS A 238 6.53 -6.56 -12.44
C LYS A 238 5.75 -7.23 -11.32
N ASP A 239 4.56 -7.72 -11.65
CA ASP A 239 3.83 -8.63 -10.76
C ASP A 239 4.63 -9.93 -10.57
N ILE A 240 4.95 -10.21 -9.32
CA ILE A 240 5.67 -11.41 -8.87
C ILE A 240 4.77 -12.34 -8.05
N SER A 241 3.45 -12.15 -8.15
CA SER A 241 2.51 -13.05 -7.51
C SER A 241 2.46 -14.43 -8.18
N THR A 242 2.22 -15.46 -7.37
CA THR A 242 1.86 -16.81 -7.82
C THR A 242 0.39 -17.04 -7.51
N THR A 243 -0.40 -17.34 -8.54
CA THR A 243 -1.83 -17.63 -8.40
C THR A 243 -2.10 -19.12 -8.47
N TYR A 244 -2.77 -19.63 -7.44
CA TYR A 244 -3.28 -20.99 -7.33
C TYR A 244 -4.78 -20.96 -7.65
N GLN A 245 -5.15 -21.59 -8.78
CA GLN A 245 -6.55 -21.83 -9.12
C GLN A 245 -7.03 -23.07 -8.39
N LEU A 246 -8.14 -22.96 -7.67
CA LEU A 246 -8.68 -24.06 -6.89
C LEU A 246 -10.22 -24.02 -6.88
N GLN A 247 -10.84 -25.07 -6.35
CA GLN A 247 -12.30 -25.19 -6.25
C GLN A 247 -12.61 -25.92 -4.94
N GLN A 248 -12.37 -25.23 -3.83
CA GLN A 248 -12.44 -25.82 -2.50
C GLN A 248 -13.70 -25.34 -1.79
N ASP A 249 -14.64 -26.26 -1.60
CA ASP A 249 -15.83 -26.02 -0.79
C ASP A 249 -15.44 -25.71 0.65
N MET A 250 -16.11 -24.72 1.22
CA MET A 250 -15.90 -24.25 2.57
C MET A 250 -17.19 -23.67 3.16
N THR A 251 -17.11 -23.31 4.44
CA THR A 251 -18.17 -22.56 5.12
C THR A 251 -17.62 -21.23 5.58
N LEU A 252 -18.25 -20.14 5.13
CA LEU A 252 -17.89 -18.77 5.48
C LEU A 252 -19.08 -18.16 6.23
N TYR A 253 -18.90 -17.81 7.51
CA TYR A 253 -19.98 -17.28 8.36
C TYR A 253 -21.27 -18.14 8.39
N ASN A 254 -21.12 -19.48 8.39
CA ASN A 254 -22.22 -20.47 8.32
C ASN A 254 -22.93 -20.57 6.96
N TYR A 255 -22.43 -19.91 5.92
CA TYR A 255 -22.94 -20.04 4.56
C TYR A 255 -22.00 -20.87 3.70
N ALA A 256 -22.57 -21.61 2.75
CA ALA A 256 -21.79 -22.36 1.77
C ALA A 256 -21.04 -21.39 0.86
N ALA A 257 -19.75 -21.65 0.64
CA ALA A 257 -18.90 -20.85 -0.23
C ALA A 257 -17.84 -21.75 -0.86
N THR A 258 -17.23 -21.28 -1.94
CA THR A 258 -16.12 -21.95 -2.62
C THR A 258 -14.96 -20.99 -2.71
N LEU A 259 -13.81 -21.35 -2.16
CA LEU A 259 -12.58 -20.63 -2.43
C LEU A 259 -12.15 -21.00 -3.87
N SER A 260 -12.10 -20.02 -4.77
CA SER A 260 -11.81 -20.26 -6.20
C SER A 260 -10.38 -19.90 -6.59
N SER A 261 -9.75 -18.96 -5.89
CA SER A 261 -8.32 -18.72 -6.08
C SER A 261 -7.63 -18.10 -4.87
N ILE A 262 -6.32 -18.32 -4.83
CA ILE A 262 -5.39 -17.66 -3.92
C ILE A 262 -4.25 -17.09 -4.77
N SER A 263 -3.96 -15.80 -4.64
CA SER A 263 -2.75 -15.18 -5.17
C SER A 263 -1.83 -14.77 -4.03
N ILE A 264 -0.55 -15.08 -4.15
CA ILE A 264 0.45 -14.83 -3.10
C ILE A 264 1.64 -14.11 -3.73
N SER A 265 2.04 -12.99 -3.14
CA SER A 265 3.30 -12.29 -3.44
C SER A 265 4.01 -11.97 -2.11
N PRO A 266 5.22 -11.38 -2.15
CA PRO A 266 5.81 -10.82 -0.93
C PRO A 266 4.93 -9.74 -0.27
N PHE A 267 4.13 -9.02 -1.05
CA PHE A 267 3.39 -7.84 -0.62
C PHE A 267 2.01 -8.15 -0.06
N SER A 268 1.34 -9.18 -0.61
CA SER A 268 -0.04 -9.48 -0.23
C SER A 268 -0.44 -10.94 -0.47
N VAL A 269 -1.50 -11.34 0.22
CA VAL A 269 -2.28 -12.55 -0.09
C VAL A 269 -3.69 -12.12 -0.50
N THR A 270 -4.12 -12.52 -1.69
CA THR A 270 -5.44 -12.26 -2.23
C THR A 270 -6.23 -13.56 -2.30
N LEU A 271 -7.44 -13.58 -1.74
CA LEU A 271 -8.40 -14.68 -1.84
C LEU A 271 -9.58 -14.26 -2.70
N LYS A 272 -10.07 -15.16 -3.56
CA LYS A 272 -11.38 -15.03 -4.22
C LYS A 272 -12.31 -16.13 -3.75
N VAL A 273 -13.45 -15.72 -3.22
CA VAL A 273 -14.47 -16.61 -2.66
C VAL A 273 -15.77 -16.42 -3.41
N GLU A 274 -16.35 -17.49 -3.89
CA GLU A 274 -17.65 -17.51 -4.59
C GLU A 274 -18.74 -18.01 -3.64
N SER A 275 -19.90 -17.34 -3.60
CA SER A 275 -21.05 -17.77 -2.80
C SER A 275 -22.33 -17.07 -3.25
N ALA A 276 -23.42 -17.82 -3.41
CA ALA A 276 -24.76 -17.24 -3.61
C ALA A 276 -25.30 -16.46 -2.37
N HIS A 277 -24.53 -16.42 -1.28
CA HIS A 277 -24.85 -15.73 -0.03
C HIS A 277 -23.87 -14.58 0.28
N THR A 278 -23.27 -13.96 -0.75
CA THR A 278 -22.30 -12.87 -0.54
C THR A 278 -22.86 -11.74 0.33
N GLN A 279 -24.14 -11.40 0.22
CA GLN A 279 -24.76 -10.34 1.01
C GLN A 279 -24.83 -10.72 2.49
N GLU A 280 -25.32 -11.92 2.80
CA GLU A 280 -25.41 -12.40 4.19
C GLU A 280 -24.02 -12.56 4.82
N ILE A 281 -23.05 -13.06 4.05
CA ILE A 281 -21.65 -13.17 4.47
C ILE A 281 -21.07 -11.80 4.83
N ASP A 282 -21.27 -10.79 3.99
CA ASP A 282 -20.78 -9.42 4.25
C ASP A 282 -21.45 -8.81 5.49
N GLU A 283 -22.76 -9.01 5.66
CA GLU A 283 -23.48 -8.55 6.85
C GLU A 283 -22.95 -9.20 8.13
N GLU A 284 -22.70 -10.51 8.13
CA GLU A 284 -22.15 -11.24 9.27
C GLU A 284 -20.69 -10.86 9.55
N ALA A 285 -19.87 -10.70 8.50
CA ALA A 285 -18.51 -10.20 8.63
C ALA A 285 -18.49 -8.81 9.31
N ARG A 286 -19.36 -7.89 8.88
CA ARG A 286 -19.48 -6.57 9.51
C ARG A 286 -19.98 -6.65 10.95
N ARG A 287 -20.90 -7.57 11.27
CA ARG A 287 -21.37 -7.81 12.65
C ARG A 287 -20.27 -8.40 13.55
N SER A 288 -19.38 -9.21 12.98
CA SER A 288 -18.26 -9.80 13.70
C SER A 288 -17.11 -8.82 13.96
N SER A 289 -17.08 -7.70 13.23
CA SER A 289 -16.07 -6.66 13.39
C SER A 289 -16.04 -6.15 14.82
N LYS A 290 -14.87 -6.25 15.43
CA LYS A 290 -14.64 -5.91 16.84
C LYS A 290 -13.50 -4.92 16.95
N GLU A 291 -13.76 -3.75 17.51
CA GLU A 291 -12.69 -2.82 17.84
C GLU A 291 -11.81 -3.41 18.96
N ILE A 292 -10.49 -3.41 18.73
CA ILE A 292 -9.45 -3.95 19.62
C ILE A 292 -8.44 -2.88 20.04
N GLY A 293 -8.69 -1.64 19.65
CA GLY A 293 -7.92 -0.44 19.99
C GLY A 293 -8.41 0.73 19.12
N PRO A 294 -7.96 1.97 19.40
CA PRO A 294 -8.45 3.15 18.68
C PRO A 294 -8.33 2.99 17.17
N ASN A 295 -9.48 2.90 16.48
CA ASN A 295 -9.58 2.66 15.03
C ASN A 295 -8.81 1.42 14.54
N LYS A 296 -8.67 0.40 15.40
CA LYS A 296 -8.11 -0.90 15.06
C LYS A 296 -9.19 -1.95 15.27
N TYR A 297 -9.46 -2.72 14.23
CA TYR A 297 -10.49 -3.75 14.25
C TYR A 297 -9.84 -5.12 14.14
N ALA A 298 -10.39 -6.11 14.85
CA ALA A 298 -10.03 -7.50 14.66
C ALA A 298 -10.30 -7.91 13.22
N ASP A 299 -9.44 -8.78 12.69
CA ASP A 299 -9.63 -9.29 11.34
C ASP A 299 -10.85 -10.21 11.28
N TYR A 300 -11.85 -9.81 10.49
CA TYR A 300 -13.05 -10.59 10.20
C TYR A 300 -12.88 -11.49 8.96
N TYR A 301 -11.72 -11.49 8.32
CA TYR A 301 -11.31 -12.50 7.35
C TYR A 301 -9.88 -12.95 7.64
N PRO A 302 -9.61 -13.56 8.81
CA PRO A 302 -8.25 -13.90 9.21
C PRO A 302 -7.69 -14.98 8.29
N ILE A 303 -6.46 -14.79 7.82
CA ILE A 303 -5.68 -15.81 7.13
C ILE A 303 -4.55 -16.26 8.05
N THR A 304 -4.25 -17.55 8.07
CA THR A 304 -3.07 -18.09 8.74
C THR A 304 -2.10 -18.64 7.71
N LEU A 305 -0.88 -18.11 7.71
CA LEU A 305 0.22 -18.61 6.89
C LEU A 305 1.03 -19.59 7.73
N HIS A 306 1.25 -20.79 7.21
CA HIS A 306 2.05 -21.81 7.86
C HIS A 306 3.32 -22.05 7.04
N TYR A 307 4.48 -21.84 7.66
CA TYR A 307 5.78 -21.88 6.99
C TYR A 307 6.42 -23.27 7.07
N LYS A 308 7.31 -23.60 6.13
CA LYS A 308 8.06 -24.87 6.06
C LYS A 308 8.86 -25.18 7.33
N GLY A 309 9.27 -24.16 8.08
CA GLY A 309 9.95 -24.28 9.38
C GLY A 309 9.04 -24.51 10.60
N GLY A 310 7.73 -24.66 10.41
CA GLY A 310 6.75 -24.89 11.49
C GLY A 310 6.29 -23.64 12.24
N ARG A 311 6.82 -22.45 11.89
CA ARG A 311 6.25 -21.16 12.30
C ARG A 311 4.93 -20.95 11.59
N SER A 312 4.00 -20.26 12.24
CA SER A 312 2.79 -19.73 11.60
C SER A 312 2.50 -18.30 12.05
N GLU A 313 1.78 -17.54 11.23
CA GLU A 313 1.28 -16.21 11.59
C GLU A 313 -0.15 -16.03 11.10
N THR A 314 -0.98 -15.37 11.91
CA THR A 314 -2.39 -15.10 11.59
C THR A 314 -2.63 -13.60 11.51
N THR A 315 -3.35 -13.14 10.48
CA THR A 315 -3.80 -11.75 10.42
C THR A 315 -4.85 -11.50 11.49
N SER A 316 -4.46 -10.89 12.61
CA SER A 316 -5.33 -10.66 13.77
C SER A 316 -5.98 -9.28 13.78
N VAL A 317 -5.37 -8.32 13.10
CA VAL A 317 -5.88 -6.96 12.92
C VAL A 317 -6.26 -6.81 11.46
N PHE A 318 -7.48 -6.34 11.20
CA PHE A 318 -7.92 -6.07 9.84
C PHE A 318 -7.02 -5.00 9.21
N LYS A 319 -6.34 -5.40 8.14
CA LYS A 319 -5.59 -4.56 7.23
C LYS A 319 -5.90 -5.01 5.81
N GLY A 320 -5.90 -4.07 4.87
CA GLY A 320 -6.17 -4.34 3.47
C GLY A 320 -7.58 -3.99 3.07
N PHE A 321 -8.15 -4.80 2.18
CA PHE A 321 -9.34 -4.44 1.44
C PHE A 321 -10.20 -5.66 1.18
N VAL A 322 -11.51 -5.50 1.30
CA VAL A 322 -12.49 -6.55 0.99
C VAL A 322 -13.55 -5.93 0.10
N GLN A 323 -13.88 -6.62 -0.98
CA GLN A 323 -14.96 -6.24 -1.86
C GLN A 323 -15.84 -7.45 -2.14
N ALA A 324 -17.10 -7.36 -1.75
CA ALA A 324 -18.14 -8.28 -2.15
C ALA A 324 -18.87 -7.70 -3.37
N ASP A 325 -18.85 -8.44 -4.48
CA ASP A 325 -19.69 -8.22 -5.65
C ASP A 325 -20.88 -9.19 -5.59
N HIS A 326 -22.03 -8.64 -5.21
CA HIS A 326 -23.28 -9.38 -5.07
C HIS A 326 -23.96 -9.71 -6.42
N LEU A 327 -23.45 -9.18 -7.53
CA LEU A 327 -23.95 -9.52 -8.88
C LEU A 327 -23.21 -10.72 -9.46
N SER A 328 -21.92 -10.83 -9.19
CA SER A 328 -21.08 -11.97 -9.59
C SER A 328 -20.91 -13.02 -8.48
N ASP A 329 -21.58 -12.84 -7.34
CA ASP A 329 -21.49 -13.73 -6.19
C ASP A 329 -20.04 -13.98 -5.73
N THR A 330 -19.18 -12.96 -5.86
CA THR A 330 -17.74 -13.07 -5.58
C THR A 330 -17.31 -12.09 -4.52
N THR A 331 -16.53 -12.56 -3.54
CA THR A 331 -15.83 -11.73 -2.55
C THR A 331 -14.33 -11.81 -2.77
N THR A 332 -13.70 -10.67 -3.04
CA THR A 332 -12.24 -10.53 -3.12
C THR A 332 -11.71 -9.98 -1.80
N ILE A 333 -10.73 -10.68 -1.20
CA ILE A 333 -10.12 -10.33 0.09
C ILE A 333 -8.63 -10.13 -0.15
N VAL A 334 -8.11 -8.93 0.08
CA VAL A 334 -6.69 -8.58 -0.09
C VAL A 334 -6.07 -8.30 1.28
N LYS A 335 -5.02 -9.06 1.61
CA LYS A 335 -4.28 -8.95 2.88
C LYS A 335 -2.85 -8.49 2.63
N PRO A 336 -2.53 -7.20 2.87
CA PRO A 336 -1.18 -6.68 2.71
C PRO A 336 -0.28 -7.08 3.89
N PHE A 337 1.00 -7.27 3.60
CA PHE A 337 2.03 -7.58 4.58
C PHE A 337 3.15 -6.54 4.54
N VAL A 338 3.38 -5.91 5.69
CA VAL A 338 4.52 -5.04 5.98
C VAL A 338 4.93 -5.27 7.44
N PRO A 339 6.17 -5.75 7.75
CA PRO A 339 7.19 -6.25 6.81
C PRO A 339 6.65 -7.29 5.82
N ILE A 340 7.25 -7.38 4.64
CA ILE A 340 6.82 -8.32 3.60
C ILE A 340 7.02 -9.77 4.04
N ILE A 341 6.27 -10.69 3.45
CA ILE A 341 6.41 -12.13 3.69
C ILE A 341 7.39 -12.75 2.71
N ASN A 342 8.07 -13.84 3.11
CA ASN A 342 8.81 -14.71 2.19
C ASN A 342 7.87 -15.83 1.72
N GLU A 343 7.24 -15.61 0.57
CA GLU A 343 6.24 -16.50 -0.03
C GLU A 343 6.79 -17.90 -0.33
N LYS A 344 8.09 -18.01 -0.65
CA LYS A 344 8.75 -19.31 -0.91
C LYS A 344 8.82 -20.22 0.32
N GLU A 345 8.73 -19.64 1.50
CA GLU A 345 8.74 -20.39 2.77
C GLU A 345 7.34 -20.83 3.21
N ILE A 346 6.27 -20.36 2.56
CA ILE A 346 4.91 -20.75 2.90
C ILE A 346 4.68 -22.18 2.40
N LYS A 347 4.10 -23.01 3.26
CA LYS A 347 3.77 -24.41 3.00
C LYS A 347 2.28 -24.61 2.78
N LEU A 348 1.46 -23.94 3.60
CA LEU A 348 0.01 -24.02 3.50
C LEU A 348 -0.62 -22.73 4.03
N ILE A 349 -1.81 -22.45 3.52
CA ILE A 349 -2.66 -21.34 3.99
C ILE A 349 -3.89 -21.95 4.64
N GLU A 350 -4.30 -21.37 5.75
CA GLU A 350 -5.54 -21.71 6.42
C GLU A 350 -6.48 -20.49 6.43
N PHE A 351 -7.71 -20.72 5.99
CA PHE A 351 -8.76 -19.71 5.90
C PHE A 351 -10.11 -20.34 6.29
N PHE A 352 -10.73 -19.87 7.38
CA PHE A 352 -12.00 -20.41 7.92
C PHE A 352 -12.03 -21.95 8.03
N ASN A 353 -11.02 -22.52 8.69
CA ASN A 353 -10.82 -23.97 8.88
C ASN A 353 -10.55 -24.77 7.59
N THR A 354 -10.48 -24.10 6.43
CA THR A 354 -10.05 -24.70 5.18
C THR A 354 -8.54 -24.59 5.08
N VAL A 355 -7.86 -25.72 4.91
CA VAL A 355 -6.40 -25.79 4.74
C VAL A 355 -6.06 -26.05 3.27
N ILE A 356 -5.29 -25.16 2.67
CA ILE A 356 -4.80 -25.25 1.30
C ILE A 356 -3.29 -25.49 1.33
N ALA A 357 -2.85 -26.67 0.89
CA ALA A 357 -1.43 -26.93 0.67
C ALA A 357 -0.97 -26.20 -0.60
N LEU A 358 0.19 -25.54 -0.52
CA LEU A 358 0.82 -24.89 -1.65
C LEU A 358 1.95 -25.81 -2.14
N ASP A 359 1.72 -26.48 -3.25
CA ASP A 359 2.69 -27.37 -3.91
C ASP A 359 3.66 -26.60 -4.81
#